data_AF-A0A370DP68-F1
#
_entry.id   AF-A0A370DP68-F1
#
_cell.length_a   1.000
_cell.length_b   1.000
_cell.length_c   1.000
_cell.angle_alpha   90.00
_cell.angle_beta   90.00
_cell.angle_gamma   90.00
#
_symmetry.space_group_name_H-M   'P 1'
#
loop_
_entity.id
_entity.type
_entity.pdbx_description
1 polymer ?
#
loop_
_entity_poly.entity_id
_entity_poly.type
_entity_poly.pdbx_seq_one_letter_code
_entity_poly.pdbx_strand_id
1 'polypeptide(L)'
;MKVTIFGSGYVGLVTGACLAEVGNDVVCVDVDSAKIDLLNSGGIPIYEPGLEAMVQRNREAGRLSFTLDPKVGVEHGLFQFIAVGTPPDEDGSADLQYVTAVARSIAEHMTECRVIIDKSTVPVGTGDKVAAAVREVQAGRGVEIEFDVVSNPEFLKEGAAIDDFMRPDRIVVGTDNPRTGELLRALYAPFNRNHERVMVMDIRSAELTKYAANSLLATKISFMNELSNIADALGADIEHVRVGIGSDPRIGYQFIYPGCGYGGSCFPKDVQALEKTALSVGYTPRILNAVEAANHAQKRVVFDKVSSYFDGNLEGKTFAVWGLAFKPNTDDMRAASSRVMMELLWDAGAKVQAFDPVAVEESQRIYGERDDLVYAEDAMGALEGADALVIMTEWTQFRSPDFDTVKLMLKSPVIFDGRNLFEPETVTQAGLSYLAIGRPPAHPAD
;
A
#
# COMPACT_ATOMS: atom_id res chain seq x y z
N MET A 1 -17.70 2.80 22.70
CA MET A 1 -17.82 1.33 22.88
C MET A 1 -16.46 0.76 23.23
N LYS A 2 -16.36 -0.47 23.76
CA LYS A 2 -15.08 -1.12 24.03
C LYS A 2 -14.63 -1.98 22.84
N VAL A 3 -13.43 -1.71 22.33
CA VAL A 3 -12.89 -2.32 21.11
C VAL A 3 -11.48 -2.82 21.37
N THR A 4 -11.20 -4.04 20.92
CA THR A 4 -9.86 -4.61 20.93
C THR A 4 -9.37 -4.78 19.50
N ILE A 5 -8.13 -4.37 19.23
CA ILE A 5 -7.46 -4.53 17.94
C ILE A 5 -6.28 -5.47 18.14
N PHE A 6 -6.23 -6.59 17.43
CA PHE A 6 -5.06 -7.47 17.37
C PHE A 6 -4.23 -7.15 16.11
N GLY A 7 -2.98 -6.78 16.33
CA GLY A 7 -2.05 -6.27 15.32
C GLY A 7 -1.92 -4.75 15.41
N SER A 8 -0.69 -4.27 15.61
CA SER A 8 -0.34 -2.85 15.65
C SER A 8 0.50 -2.42 14.44
N GLY A 9 0.30 -3.08 13.30
CA GLY A 9 0.78 -2.60 12.00
C GLY A 9 -0.08 -1.45 11.47
N TYR A 10 0.13 -1.08 10.21
CA TYR A 10 -0.54 0.06 9.57
C TYR A 10 -2.06 0.06 9.74
N VAL A 11 -2.73 -1.03 9.34
CA VAL A 11 -4.19 -1.16 9.41
C VAL A 11 -4.70 -1.10 10.85
N GLY A 12 -4.10 -1.89 11.74
CA GLY A 12 -4.56 -2.02 13.12
C GLY A 12 -4.35 -0.75 13.93
N LEU A 13 -3.16 -0.14 13.84
CA LEU A 13 -2.83 1.07 14.60
C LEU A 13 -3.69 2.26 14.17
N VAL A 14 -3.87 2.48 12.86
CA VAL A 14 -4.76 3.55 12.36
C VAL A 14 -6.21 3.29 12.77
N THR A 15 -6.70 2.05 12.60
CA THR A 15 -8.08 1.69 13.00
C THR A 15 -8.30 1.96 14.49
N GLY A 16 -7.39 1.51 15.35
CA GLY A 16 -7.49 1.71 16.79
C GLY A 16 -7.45 3.18 17.18
N ALA A 17 -6.50 3.94 16.63
CA ALA A 17 -6.37 5.37 16.91
C ALA A 17 -7.62 6.17 16.45
N CYS A 18 -8.12 5.92 15.24
CA CYS A 18 -9.29 6.64 14.72
C CYS A 18 -10.59 6.25 15.46
N LEU A 19 -10.75 4.99 15.87
CA LEU A 19 -11.88 4.59 16.72
C LEU A 19 -11.81 5.26 18.11
N ALA A 20 -10.61 5.38 18.69
CA ALA A 20 -10.42 6.08 19.96
C ALA A 20 -10.69 7.60 19.84
N GLU A 21 -10.31 8.22 18.72
CA GLU A 21 -10.51 9.65 18.44
C GLU A 21 -12.00 10.04 18.45
N VAL A 22 -12.89 9.12 18.05
CA VAL A 22 -14.35 9.34 18.10
C VAL A 22 -15.00 8.89 19.42
N GLY A 23 -14.20 8.58 20.44
CA GLY A 23 -14.67 8.33 21.81
C GLY A 23 -14.85 6.87 22.19
N ASN A 24 -14.36 5.92 21.40
CA ASN A 24 -14.29 4.51 21.84
C ASN A 24 -13.15 4.30 22.84
N ASP A 25 -13.27 3.25 23.64
CA ASP A 25 -12.26 2.78 24.57
C ASP A 25 -11.55 1.58 23.94
N VAL A 26 -10.28 1.77 23.55
CA VAL A 26 -9.55 0.90 22.63
C VAL A 26 -8.31 0.29 23.29
N VAL A 27 -8.15 -1.02 23.15
CA VAL A 27 -6.93 -1.75 23.49
C VAL A 27 -6.33 -2.32 22.20
N CYS A 28 -5.07 -1.99 21.93
CA CYS A 28 -4.30 -2.61 20.86
C CYS A 28 -3.38 -3.70 21.45
N VAL A 29 -3.44 -4.89 20.88
CA VAL A 29 -2.63 -6.05 21.25
C VAL A 29 -1.69 -6.39 20.10
N ASP A 30 -0.40 -6.57 20.39
CA ASP A 30 0.57 -7.11 19.42
C ASP A 30 1.49 -8.10 20.14
N VAL A 31 2.13 -8.99 19.39
CA VAL A 31 3.08 -9.97 19.94
C VAL A 31 4.50 -9.42 20.01
N ASP A 32 4.77 -8.31 19.31
CA ASP A 32 6.06 -7.66 19.24
C ASP A 32 6.28 -6.71 20.42
N SER A 33 7.15 -7.11 21.35
CA SER A 33 7.49 -6.31 22.53
C SER A 33 8.13 -4.99 22.17
N ALA A 34 8.98 -4.94 21.14
CA ALA A 34 9.64 -3.70 20.75
C ALA A 34 8.63 -2.67 20.24
N LYS A 35 7.63 -3.10 19.46
CA LYS A 35 6.54 -2.20 19.02
C LYS A 35 5.69 -1.71 20.20
N ILE A 36 5.28 -2.62 21.09
CA ILE A 36 4.45 -2.25 22.24
C ILE A 36 5.20 -1.29 23.19
N ASP A 37 6.49 -1.54 23.43
CA ASP A 37 7.32 -0.65 24.26
C ASP A 37 7.46 0.73 23.61
N LEU A 38 7.72 0.79 22.30
CA LEU A 38 7.79 2.04 21.54
C LEU A 38 6.47 2.83 21.61
N LEU A 39 5.34 2.15 21.36
CA LEU A 39 4.00 2.75 21.43
C LEU A 39 3.70 3.27 22.84
N ASN A 40 4.11 2.52 23.87
CA ASN A 40 3.95 2.92 25.27
C ASN A 40 4.90 4.06 25.69
N SER A 41 6.07 4.21 25.07
CA SER A 41 6.95 5.36 25.28
C SER A 41 6.58 6.58 24.43
N GLY A 42 5.57 6.47 23.56
CA GLY A 42 5.03 7.58 22.76
C GLY A 42 5.54 7.65 21.31
N GLY A 43 6.38 6.71 20.88
CA GLY A 43 6.81 6.61 19.48
C GLY A 43 5.83 5.79 18.63
N ILE A 44 5.97 5.87 17.31
CA ILE A 44 5.14 5.13 16.33
C ILE A 44 6.03 4.22 15.47
N PRO A 45 5.68 2.93 15.28
CA PRO A 45 6.50 1.96 14.54
C PRO A 45 6.35 2.03 13.01
N ILE A 46 5.62 3.03 12.49
CA ILE A 46 5.28 3.20 11.06
C ILE A 46 5.25 4.69 10.70
N TYR A 47 5.48 5.02 9.44
CA TYR A 47 5.26 6.37 8.94
C TYR A 47 3.80 6.55 8.46
N GLU A 48 3.03 7.37 9.17
CA GLU A 48 1.70 7.81 8.72
C GLU A 48 1.45 9.27 9.17
N PRO A 49 1.22 10.22 8.23
CA PRO A 49 1.04 11.62 8.56
C PRO A 49 -0.09 11.86 9.59
N GLY A 50 0.27 12.44 10.74
CA GLY A 50 -0.68 12.80 11.80
C GLY A 50 -1.01 11.68 12.81
N LEU A 51 -0.52 10.46 12.60
CA LEU A 51 -0.82 9.31 13.47
C LEU A 51 -0.22 9.45 14.87
N GLU A 52 1.04 9.88 14.96
CA GLU A 52 1.75 10.07 16.24
C GLU A 52 0.96 11.00 17.17
N ALA A 53 0.60 12.18 16.68
CA ALA A 53 -0.18 13.14 17.44
C ALA A 53 -1.56 12.59 17.83
N MET A 54 -2.22 11.81 16.97
CA MET A 54 -3.53 11.20 17.28
C MET A 54 -3.42 10.10 18.36
N VAL A 55 -2.41 9.24 18.26
CA VAL A 55 -2.14 8.20 19.26
C VAL A 55 -1.85 8.85 20.61
N GLN A 56 -0.94 9.82 20.66
CA GLN A 56 -0.57 10.51 21.89
C GLN A 56 -1.79 11.11 22.60
N ARG A 57 -2.62 11.89 21.89
CA ARG A 57 -3.82 12.52 22.49
C ARG A 57 -4.82 11.50 23.05
N ASN A 58 -5.01 10.35 22.38
CA ASN A 58 -5.94 9.34 22.86
C ASN A 58 -5.39 8.50 24.01
N ARG A 59 -4.07 8.31 24.08
CA ARG A 59 -3.41 7.72 25.26
C ARG A 59 -3.54 8.62 26.47
N GLU A 60 -3.22 9.90 26.32
CA GLU A 60 -3.34 10.91 27.40
C GLU A 60 -4.79 11.03 27.90
N ALA A 61 -5.76 10.88 27.01
CA ALA A 61 -7.18 10.88 27.36
C ALA A 61 -7.69 9.54 27.92
N GLY A 62 -6.84 8.52 28.06
CA GLY A 62 -7.20 7.20 28.61
C GLY A 62 -8.13 6.37 27.72
N ARG A 63 -8.20 6.66 26.41
CA ARG A 63 -9.06 5.96 25.44
C ARG A 63 -8.30 4.97 24.55
N LEU A 64 -6.98 4.99 24.57
CA LEU A 64 -6.13 4.09 23.78
C LEU A 64 -5.01 3.55 24.65
N SER A 65 -4.87 2.23 24.67
CA SER A 65 -3.81 1.53 25.40
C SER A 65 -3.21 0.38 24.57
N PHE A 66 -1.99 -0.02 24.93
CA PHE A 66 -1.21 -1.03 24.21
C PHE A 66 -0.74 -2.13 25.18
N THR A 67 -0.88 -3.39 24.78
CA THR A 67 -0.49 -4.54 25.62
C THR A 67 0.07 -5.69 24.79
N LEU A 68 0.92 -6.50 25.43
CA LEU A 68 1.37 -7.80 24.93
C LEU A 68 0.40 -8.94 25.31
N ASP A 69 -0.45 -8.71 26.30
CA ASP A 69 -1.30 -9.76 26.87
C ASP A 69 -2.63 -9.86 26.10
N PRO A 70 -2.86 -10.94 25.33
CA PRO A 70 -4.11 -11.13 24.61
C PRO A 70 -5.30 -11.28 25.55
N LYS A 71 -5.11 -11.82 26.76
CA LYS A 71 -6.19 -11.98 27.74
C LYS A 71 -6.78 -10.62 28.12
N VAL A 72 -5.93 -9.62 28.34
CA VAL A 72 -6.36 -8.24 28.61
C VAL A 72 -7.23 -7.71 27.47
N GLY A 73 -6.81 -7.94 26.22
CA GLY A 73 -7.60 -7.54 25.04
C GLY A 73 -8.95 -8.27 24.94
N VAL A 74 -9.00 -9.57 25.19
CA VAL A 74 -10.24 -10.36 25.09
C VAL A 74 -11.22 -10.03 26.20
N GLU A 75 -10.75 -9.77 27.42
CA GLU A 75 -11.59 -9.34 28.55
C GLU A 75 -12.10 -7.91 28.40
N HIS A 76 -11.42 -7.07 27.61
CA HIS A 76 -11.76 -5.66 27.43
C HIS A 76 -13.06 -5.42 26.67
N GLY A 77 -13.15 -5.91 25.42
CA GLY A 77 -14.14 -5.44 24.45
C GLY A 77 -15.12 -6.50 23.94
N LEU A 78 -16.29 -6.06 23.50
CA LEU A 78 -17.19 -6.92 22.71
C LEU A 78 -16.61 -7.16 21.31
N PHE A 79 -16.08 -6.11 20.69
CA PHE A 79 -15.51 -6.15 19.34
C PHE A 79 -14.04 -6.53 19.39
N GLN A 80 -13.68 -7.58 18.67
CA GLN A 80 -12.34 -8.15 18.61
C GLN A 80 -11.87 -8.10 17.15
N PHE A 81 -11.20 -7.02 16.76
CA PHE A 81 -10.69 -6.86 15.39
C PHE A 81 -9.39 -7.63 15.20
N ILE A 82 -9.35 -8.50 14.19
CA ILE A 82 -8.15 -9.15 13.71
C ILE A 82 -7.59 -8.29 12.56
N ALA A 83 -6.48 -7.61 12.82
CA ALA A 83 -5.82 -6.68 11.90
C ALA A 83 -4.32 -7.00 11.73
N VAL A 84 -3.99 -8.28 11.83
CA VAL A 84 -2.64 -8.82 11.61
C VAL A 84 -2.32 -8.93 10.12
N GLY A 85 -1.04 -8.99 9.77
CA GLY A 85 -0.61 -9.17 8.38
C GLY A 85 -1.01 -10.54 7.82
N THR A 86 -1.28 -10.57 6.51
CA THR A 86 -1.48 -11.78 5.71
C THR A 86 -0.47 -11.79 4.57
N PRO A 87 0.83 -12.03 4.89
CA PRO A 87 1.87 -12.09 3.86
C PRO A 87 1.60 -13.24 2.87
N PRO A 88 2.18 -13.18 1.66
CA PRO A 88 2.12 -14.31 0.76
C PRO A 88 2.95 -15.49 1.31
N ASP A 89 2.43 -16.71 1.14
CA ASP A 89 3.14 -17.97 1.36
C ASP A 89 4.10 -18.25 0.17
N GLU A 90 4.92 -19.30 0.25
CA GLU A 90 5.89 -19.68 -0.79
C GLU A 90 5.24 -19.90 -2.16
N ASP A 91 3.97 -20.32 -2.19
CA ASP A 91 3.20 -20.56 -3.41
C ASP A 91 2.40 -19.33 -3.91
N GLY A 92 2.48 -18.20 -3.18
CA GLY A 92 1.76 -16.95 -3.47
C GLY A 92 0.33 -16.88 -2.91
N SER A 93 -0.14 -17.92 -2.20
CA SER A 93 -1.39 -17.85 -1.44
C SER A 93 -1.26 -16.96 -0.21
N ALA A 94 -2.36 -16.55 0.42
CA ALA A 94 -2.30 -15.74 1.63
C ALA A 94 -2.08 -16.61 2.87
N ASP A 95 -1.07 -16.28 3.67
CA ASP A 95 -0.80 -16.95 4.95
C ASP A 95 -1.81 -16.51 6.03
N LEU A 96 -2.53 -17.50 6.57
CA LEU A 96 -3.60 -17.32 7.58
C LEU A 96 -3.18 -17.76 8.99
N GLN A 97 -1.91 -18.13 9.21
CA GLN A 97 -1.46 -18.61 10.50
C GLN A 97 -1.69 -17.57 11.61
N TYR A 98 -1.42 -16.29 11.33
CA TYR A 98 -1.57 -15.22 12.32
C TYR A 98 -3.04 -14.92 12.62
N VAL A 99 -3.90 -14.94 11.60
CA VAL A 99 -5.35 -14.71 11.75
C VAL A 99 -5.96 -15.82 12.62
N THR A 100 -5.66 -17.07 12.30
CA THR A 100 -6.18 -18.22 13.06
C THR A 100 -5.58 -18.32 14.46
N ALA A 101 -4.32 -17.93 14.67
CA ALA A 101 -3.71 -17.84 15.99
C ALA A 101 -4.43 -16.81 16.89
N VAL A 102 -4.74 -15.63 16.36
CA VAL A 102 -5.53 -14.62 17.09
C VAL A 102 -6.93 -15.15 17.41
N ALA A 103 -7.61 -15.78 16.45
CA ALA A 103 -8.94 -16.38 16.67
C ALA A 103 -8.92 -17.43 17.79
N ARG A 104 -7.89 -18.28 17.84
CA ARG A 104 -7.69 -19.25 18.92
C ARG A 104 -7.46 -18.56 20.26
N SER A 105 -6.61 -17.54 20.31
CA SER A 105 -6.34 -16.79 21.54
C SER A 105 -7.59 -16.08 22.09
N ILE A 106 -8.43 -15.52 21.21
CA ILE A 106 -9.75 -14.99 21.58
C ILE A 106 -10.59 -16.10 22.22
N ALA A 107 -10.65 -17.27 21.58
CA ALA A 107 -11.41 -18.41 22.06
C ALA A 107 -10.86 -19.02 23.35
N GLU A 108 -9.56 -18.90 23.65
CA GLU A 108 -8.94 -19.36 24.89
C GLU A 108 -9.37 -18.51 26.09
N HIS A 109 -9.51 -17.21 25.89
CA HIS A 109 -9.73 -16.24 26.97
C HIS A 109 -11.17 -15.74 27.08
N MET A 110 -12.02 -15.94 26.06
CA MET A 110 -13.40 -15.46 26.12
C MET A 110 -14.23 -16.16 27.21
N THR A 111 -15.03 -15.38 27.91
CA THR A 111 -15.95 -15.83 28.99
C THR A 111 -17.40 -15.41 28.75
N GLU A 112 -17.63 -14.55 27.76
CA GLU A 112 -18.94 -14.02 27.36
C GLU A 112 -18.91 -13.77 25.83
N CYS A 113 -20.03 -13.32 25.27
CA CYS A 113 -20.16 -13.13 23.83
C CYS A 113 -19.13 -12.16 23.23
N ARG A 114 -18.61 -12.49 22.04
CA ARG A 114 -17.64 -11.69 21.28
C ARG A 114 -18.06 -11.56 19.81
N VAL A 115 -17.77 -10.41 19.22
CA VAL A 115 -17.88 -10.16 17.78
C VAL A 115 -16.46 -10.10 17.22
N ILE A 116 -16.05 -11.17 16.54
CA ILE A 116 -14.71 -11.35 15.98
C ILE A 116 -14.72 -10.80 14.55
N ILE A 117 -13.89 -9.80 14.27
CA ILE A 117 -13.96 -9.01 13.06
C ILE A 117 -12.68 -9.16 12.27
N ASP A 118 -12.74 -9.87 11.16
CA ASP A 118 -11.65 -10.00 10.21
C ASP A 118 -11.52 -8.69 9.43
N LYS A 119 -10.54 -7.89 9.82
CA LYS A 119 -10.13 -6.66 9.12
C LYS A 119 -8.90 -6.87 8.24
N SER A 120 -8.07 -7.85 8.58
CA SER A 120 -7.02 -8.38 7.69
C SER A 120 -7.59 -8.74 6.31
N THR A 121 -6.85 -8.46 5.25
CA THR A 121 -7.22 -8.91 3.89
C THR A 121 -7.05 -10.42 3.82
N VAL A 122 -8.16 -11.17 3.82
CA VAL A 122 -8.18 -12.63 3.91
C VAL A 122 -9.00 -13.25 2.76
N PRO A 123 -8.55 -14.36 2.13
CA PRO A 123 -9.28 -15.00 1.04
C PRO A 123 -10.70 -15.43 1.43
N VAL A 124 -11.56 -15.59 0.43
CA VAL A 124 -12.96 -15.99 0.62
C VAL A 124 -13.05 -17.33 1.36
N GLY A 125 -13.88 -17.38 2.39
CA GLY A 125 -14.05 -18.54 3.28
C GLY A 125 -13.13 -18.52 4.50
N THR A 126 -12.41 -17.42 4.76
CA THR A 126 -11.59 -17.32 5.98
C THR A 126 -12.43 -17.13 7.22
N GLY A 127 -13.55 -16.42 7.14
CA GLY A 127 -14.51 -16.32 8.24
C GLY A 127 -14.99 -17.70 8.74
N ASP A 128 -15.15 -18.68 7.84
CA ASP A 128 -15.48 -20.07 8.19
C ASP A 128 -14.33 -20.75 8.97
N LYS A 129 -13.07 -20.50 8.56
CA LYS A 129 -11.87 -21.02 9.24
C LYS A 129 -11.70 -20.40 10.63
N VAL A 130 -11.94 -19.10 10.77
CA VAL A 130 -11.94 -18.40 12.07
C VAL A 130 -13.02 -18.98 12.98
N ALA A 131 -14.24 -19.15 12.49
CA ALA A 131 -15.32 -19.76 13.26
C ALA A 131 -15.00 -21.21 13.69
N ALA A 132 -14.38 -22.00 12.80
CA ALA A 132 -13.95 -23.35 13.12
C ALA A 132 -12.86 -23.38 14.20
N ALA A 133 -11.85 -22.51 14.11
CA ALA A 133 -10.78 -22.41 15.10
C ALA A 133 -11.30 -22.02 16.49
N VAL A 134 -12.27 -21.10 16.55
CA VAL A 134 -12.93 -20.71 17.81
C VAL A 134 -13.71 -21.88 18.42
N ARG A 135 -14.52 -22.59 17.62
CA ARG A 135 -15.31 -23.75 18.07
C ARG A 135 -14.43 -24.90 18.57
N GLU A 136 -13.31 -25.16 17.89
CA GLU A 136 -12.36 -26.19 18.29
C GLU A 136 -11.79 -25.91 19.70
N VAL A 137 -11.37 -24.67 19.95
CA VAL A 137 -10.85 -24.26 21.26
C VAL A 137 -11.95 -24.30 22.34
N GLN A 138 -13.17 -23.83 22.04
CA GLN A 138 -14.29 -23.93 22.97
C GLN A 138 -14.62 -25.37 23.35
N ALA A 139 -14.62 -26.29 22.37
CA ALA A 139 -14.83 -27.72 22.60
C ALA A 139 -13.72 -28.31 23.50
N GLY A 140 -12.46 -27.94 23.27
CA GLY A 140 -11.33 -28.32 24.12
C GLY A 140 -11.44 -27.78 25.56
N ARG A 141 -12.04 -26.60 25.74
CA ARG A 141 -12.35 -25.98 27.04
C ARG A 141 -13.61 -26.56 27.71
N GLY A 142 -14.44 -27.31 26.98
CA GLY A 142 -15.73 -27.80 27.48
C GLY A 142 -16.74 -26.67 27.73
N VAL A 143 -16.66 -25.57 26.97
CA VAL A 143 -17.59 -24.43 27.07
C VAL A 143 -18.33 -24.22 25.76
N GLU A 144 -19.49 -23.57 25.82
CA GLU A 144 -20.23 -23.12 24.66
C GLU A 144 -20.60 -21.65 24.90
N ILE A 145 -19.86 -20.74 24.27
CA ILE A 145 -20.01 -19.29 24.42
C ILE A 145 -20.36 -18.72 23.05
N GLU A 146 -21.46 -17.98 22.97
CA GLU A 146 -21.92 -17.35 21.73
C GLU A 146 -20.83 -16.42 21.14
N PHE A 147 -20.68 -16.42 19.82
CA PHE A 147 -19.82 -15.47 19.11
C PHE A 147 -20.30 -15.30 17.67
N ASP A 148 -19.99 -14.16 17.07
CA ASP A 148 -20.16 -13.91 15.64
C ASP A 148 -18.80 -13.68 14.98
N VAL A 149 -18.69 -14.09 13.71
CA VAL A 149 -17.57 -13.74 12.83
C VAL A 149 -18.07 -12.75 11.78
N VAL A 150 -17.32 -11.67 11.60
CA VAL A 150 -17.65 -10.57 10.69
C VAL A 150 -16.47 -10.32 9.77
N SER A 151 -16.72 -10.12 8.48
CA SER A 151 -15.72 -9.55 7.58
C SER A 151 -15.90 -8.03 7.52
N ASN A 152 -14.87 -7.26 7.90
CA ASN A 152 -14.87 -5.81 7.76
C ASN A 152 -13.55 -5.35 7.14
N PRO A 153 -13.39 -5.55 5.82
CA PRO A 153 -12.15 -5.22 5.13
C PRO A 153 -11.82 -3.74 5.24
N GLU A 154 -10.53 -3.43 5.18
CA GLU A 154 -10.02 -2.06 5.12
C GLU A 154 -9.87 -1.59 3.66
N PHE A 155 -9.92 -0.29 3.42
CA PHE A 155 -9.64 0.31 2.10
C PHE A 155 -8.74 1.54 2.22
N LEU A 156 -7.79 1.46 3.14
CA LEU A 156 -6.90 2.54 3.52
C LEU A 156 -5.71 2.57 2.57
N LYS A 157 -5.25 3.78 2.22
CA LYS A 157 -4.01 3.98 1.46
C LYS A 157 -2.90 4.39 2.42
N GLU A 158 -1.76 3.69 2.38
CA GLU A 158 -0.52 4.13 3.04
C GLU A 158 -0.20 5.61 2.77
N GLY A 159 0.16 6.40 3.77
CA GLY A 159 0.37 7.85 3.66
C GLY A 159 -0.89 8.72 3.64
N ALA A 160 -2.09 8.14 3.73
CA ALA A 160 -3.38 8.86 3.79
C ALA A 160 -4.49 8.10 4.54
N ALA A 161 -4.15 7.11 5.38
CA ALA A 161 -5.14 6.23 5.99
C ALA A 161 -5.99 6.91 7.05
N ILE A 162 -5.47 7.91 7.76
CA ILE A 162 -6.30 8.64 8.71
C ILE A 162 -7.47 9.31 7.97
N ASP A 163 -7.20 10.01 6.88
CA ASP A 163 -8.25 10.65 6.09
C ASP A 163 -9.20 9.62 5.46
N ASP A 164 -8.66 8.53 4.91
CA ASP A 164 -9.47 7.44 4.36
C ASP A 164 -10.37 6.77 5.40
N PHE A 165 -9.89 6.60 6.64
CA PHE A 165 -10.67 6.01 7.73
C PHE A 165 -11.71 6.97 8.27
N MET A 166 -11.35 8.24 8.45
CA MET A 166 -12.22 9.27 9.02
C MET A 166 -13.30 9.73 8.04
N ARG A 167 -13.05 9.60 6.73
CA ARG A 167 -13.98 9.99 5.65
C ARG A 167 -14.10 8.89 4.58
N PRO A 168 -14.52 7.68 4.93
CA PRO A 168 -14.46 6.54 4.02
C PRO A 168 -15.51 6.68 2.91
N ASP A 169 -15.19 6.34 1.66
CA ASP A 169 -16.20 6.32 0.59
C ASP A 169 -17.37 5.37 0.92
N ARG A 170 -17.04 4.26 1.60
CA ARG A 170 -17.96 3.22 2.09
C ARG A 170 -17.28 2.39 3.18
N ILE A 171 -18.08 1.73 4.02
CA ILE A 171 -17.66 0.76 5.02
C ILE A 171 -18.36 -0.56 4.70
N VAL A 172 -17.61 -1.60 4.37
CA VAL A 172 -18.16 -2.93 4.04
C VAL A 172 -18.25 -3.78 5.30
N VAL A 173 -19.40 -4.39 5.55
CA VAL A 173 -19.63 -5.28 6.71
C VAL A 173 -20.29 -6.57 6.22
N GLY A 174 -19.55 -7.67 6.27
CA GLY A 174 -20.02 -9.02 5.99
C GLY A 174 -20.48 -9.70 7.28
N THR A 175 -21.77 -9.98 7.43
CA THR A 175 -22.34 -10.70 8.60
C THR A 175 -23.66 -11.35 8.22
N ASP A 176 -23.88 -12.58 8.69
CA ASP A 176 -25.17 -13.27 8.55
C ASP A 176 -26.12 -12.99 9.72
N ASN A 177 -25.64 -12.32 10.77
CA ASN A 177 -26.42 -11.94 11.95
C ASN A 177 -26.85 -10.46 11.87
N PRO A 178 -28.16 -10.17 11.72
CA PRO A 178 -28.66 -8.79 11.65
C PRO A 178 -28.37 -7.96 12.89
N ARG A 179 -28.40 -8.57 14.09
CA ARG A 179 -28.09 -7.88 15.36
C ARG A 179 -26.66 -7.35 15.36
N THR A 180 -25.74 -8.15 14.84
CA THR A 180 -24.33 -7.79 14.73
C THR A 180 -24.10 -6.73 13.65
N GLY A 181 -24.87 -6.77 12.57
CA GLY A 181 -24.95 -5.67 11.61
C GLY A 181 -25.31 -4.33 12.28
N GLU A 182 -26.34 -4.30 13.13
CA GLU A 182 -26.73 -3.09 13.86
C GLU A 182 -25.67 -2.63 14.89
N LEU A 183 -24.99 -3.57 15.56
CA LEU A 183 -23.87 -3.24 16.46
C LEU A 183 -22.72 -2.55 15.70
N LEU A 184 -22.37 -3.03 14.50
CA LEU A 184 -21.34 -2.40 13.68
C LEU A 184 -21.81 -1.06 13.10
N ARG A 185 -23.09 -0.90 12.75
CA ARG A 185 -23.64 0.41 12.38
C ARG A 185 -23.49 1.42 13.53
N ALA A 186 -23.76 1.01 14.77
CA ALA A 186 -23.58 1.86 15.94
C ALA A 186 -22.09 2.22 16.16
N LEU A 187 -21.18 1.25 16.01
CA LEU A 187 -19.73 1.49 16.11
C LEU A 187 -19.25 2.52 15.07
N TYR A 188 -19.75 2.42 13.84
CA TYR A 188 -19.36 3.30 12.74
C TYR A 188 -20.19 4.58 12.59
N ALA A 189 -21.24 4.77 13.40
CA ALA A 189 -22.12 5.94 13.32
C ALA A 189 -21.39 7.30 13.31
N PRO A 190 -20.27 7.51 14.07
CA PRO A 190 -19.52 8.77 14.00
C PRO A 190 -18.97 9.12 12.61
N PHE A 191 -18.70 8.13 11.76
CA PHE A 191 -18.13 8.30 10.42
C PHE A 191 -19.19 8.46 9.32
N ASN A 192 -20.47 8.28 9.66
CA ASN A 192 -21.60 8.20 8.72
C ASN A 192 -22.63 9.32 8.88
N ARG A 193 -22.28 10.43 9.57
CA ARG A 193 -23.25 11.48 9.92
C ARG A 193 -23.99 12.10 8.74
N ASN A 194 -23.33 12.21 7.58
CA ASN A 194 -23.90 12.91 6.41
C ASN A 194 -24.64 11.96 5.46
N HIS A 195 -24.18 10.72 5.33
CA HIS A 195 -24.72 9.72 4.41
C HIS A 195 -24.50 8.33 4.99
N GLU A 196 -25.47 7.42 4.82
CA GLU A 196 -25.30 6.01 5.14
C GLU A 196 -24.22 5.41 4.23
N ARG A 197 -23.10 5.00 4.84
CA ARG A 197 -21.92 4.45 4.14
C ARG A 197 -21.68 2.98 4.48
N VAL A 198 -22.43 2.39 5.42
CA VAL A 198 -22.28 0.99 5.81
C VAL A 198 -23.08 0.09 4.88
N MET A 199 -22.34 -0.70 4.10
CA MET A 199 -22.84 -1.69 3.15
C MET A 199 -22.79 -3.06 3.82
N VAL A 200 -23.95 -3.52 4.30
CA VAL A 200 -24.08 -4.85 4.91
C VAL A 200 -24.34 -5.90 3.82
N MET A 201 -23.60 -7.01 3.88
CA MET A 201 -23.69 -8.15 2.97
C MET A 201 -23.32 -9.45 3.70
N ASP A 202 -23.30 -10.59 3.01
CA ASP A 202 -22.77 -11.84 3.58
C ASP A 202 -21.24 -11.80 3.70
N ILE A 203 -20.70 -12.66 4.58
CA ILE A 203 -19.26 -12.68 4.91
C ILE A 203 -18.40 -12.90 3.66
N ARG A 204 -18.76 -13.87 2.80
CA ARG A 204 -17.98 -14.23 1.62
C ARG A 204 -17.97 -13.12 0.57
N SER A 205 -19.09 -12.43 0.39
CA SER A 205 -19.18 -11.25 -0.49
C SER A 205 -18.30 -10.10 0.01
N ALA A 206 -18.24 -9.87 1.33
CA ALA A 206 -17.38 -8.84 1.92
C ALA A 206 -15.89 -9.17 1.73
N GLU A 207 -15.48 -10.42 1.98
CA GLU A 207 -14.11 -10.91 1.72
C GLU A 207 -13.73 -10.71 0.25
N LEU A 208 -14.59 -11.12 -0.68
CA LEU A 208 -14.33 -10.98 -2.12
C LEU A 208 -14.27 -9.50 -2.57
N THR A 209 -15.10 -8.63 -1.98
CA THR A 209 -15.14 -7.21 -2.32
C THR A 209 -13.78 -6.53 -2.17
N LYS A 210 -12.98 -6.90 -1.15
CA LYS A 210 -11.64 -6.36 -0.95
C LYS A 210 -10.70 -6.71 -2.11
N TYR A 211 -10.64 -7.99 -2.46
CA TYR A 211 -9.81 -8.46 -3.58
C TYR A 211 -10.27 -7.91 -4.92
N ALA A 212 -11.58 -7.86 -5.15
CA ALA A 212 -12.15 -7.30 -6.38
C ALA A 212 -11.79 -5.82 -6.54
N ALA A 213 -11.87 -5.02 -5.47
CA ALA A 213 -11.50 -3.61 -5.50
C ALA A 213 -10.01 -3.42 -5.81
N ASN A 214 -9.11 -4.08 -5.09
CA ASN A 214 -7.67 -3.97 -5.33
C ASN A 214 -7.28 -4.47 -6.72
N SER A 215 -7.88 -5.57 -7.19
CA SER A 215 -7.65 -6.11 -8.52
C SER A 215 -8.14 -5.17 -9.63
N LEU A 216 -9.27 -4.51 -9.45
CA LEU A 216 -9.77 -3.53 -10.41
C LEU A 216 -8.86 -2.30 -10.49
N LEU A 217 -8.36 -1.80 -9.36
CA LEU A 217 -7.40 -0.69 -9.34
C LEU A 217 -6.09 -1.07 -10.03
N ALA A 218 -5.55 -2.25 -9.74
CA ALA A 218 -4.38 -2.80 -10.44
C ALA A 218 -4.63 -2.95 -11.94
N THR A 219 -5.84 -3.39 -12.33
CA THR A 219 -6.25 -3.50 -13.74
C THR A 219 -6.24 -2.15 -14.42
N LYS A 220 -6.81 -1.10 -13.81
CA LYS A 220 -6.82 0.26 -14.39
C LYS A 220 -5.40 0.78 -14.63
N ILE A 221 -4.49 0.55 -13.68
CA ILE A 221 -3.08 0.95 -13.81
C ILE A 221 -2.39 0.17 -14.93
N SER A 222 -2.46 -1.16 -14.91
CA SER A 222 -1.82 -2.00 -15.95
C SER A 222 -2.39 -1.72 -17.34
N PHE A 223 -3.70 -1.48 -17.45
CA PHE A 223 -4.34 -1.10 -18.71
C PHE A 223 -3.78 0.21 -19.25
N MET A 224 -3.66 1.24 -18.40
CA MET A 224 -3.08 2.52 -18.82
C MET A 224 -1.60 2.43 -19.15
N ASN A 225 -0.85 1.56 -18.47
CA ASN A 225 0.55 1.27 -18.79
C ASN A 225 0.71 0.55 -20.14
N GLU A 226 -0.17 -0.38 -20.46
CA GLU A 226 -0.17 -1.02 -21.78
C GLU A 226 -0.48 0.00 -22.89
N LEU A 227 -1.49 0.85 -22.66
CA LEU A 227 -1.80 1.96 -23.56
C LEU A 227 -0.67 2.99 -23.68
N SER A 228 0.08 3.26 -22.62
CA SER A 228 1.22 4.19 -22.67
C SER A 228 2.33 3.65 -23.57
N ASN A 229 2.63 2.36 -23.49
CA ASN A 229 3.61 1.73 -24.38
C ASN A 229 3.14 1.74 -25.85
N ILE A 230 1.84 1.56 -26.10
CA ILE A 230 1.24 1.73 -27.43
C ILE A 230 1.34 3.19 -27.90
N ALA A 231 1.08 4.15 -27.01
CA ALA A 231 1.16 5.57 -27.32
C ALA A 231 2.58 5.98 -27.74
N ASP A 232 3.60 5.49 -27.04
CA ASP A 232 5.02 5.69 -27.42
C ASP A 232 5.29 5.18 -28.84
N ALA A 233 4.82 3.99 -29.19
CA ALA A 233 5.03 3.39 -30.51
C ALA A 233 4.27 4.12 -31.65
N LEU A 234 3.17 4.80 -31.32
CA LEU A 234 2.33 5.52 -32.28
C LEU A 234 2.60 7.03 -32.33
N GLY A 235 3.46 7.56 -31.45
CA GLY A 235 3.69 9.00 -31.32
C GLY A 235 2.49 9.76 -30.73
N ALA A 236 1.66 9.09 -29.93
CA ALA A 236 0.55 9.72 -29.21
C ALA A 236 0.98 10.16 -27.79
N ASP A 237 0.22 11.07 -27.17
CA ASP A 237 0.42 11.48 -25.78
C ASP A 237 -0.63 10.80 -24.87
N ILE A 238 -0.17 9.92 -23.99
CA ILE A 238 -1.00 9.17 -23.06
C ILE A 238 -1.73 10.06 -22.05
N GLU A 239 -1.20 11.24 -21.70
CA GLU A 239 -1.88 12.16 -20.79
C GLU A 239 -3.11 12.78 -21.45
N HIS A 240 -3.04 13.08 -22.75
CA HIS A 240 -4.22 13.48 -23.53
C HIS A 240 -5.26 12.35 -23.62
N VAL A 241 -4.81 11.10 -23.84
CA VAL A 241 -5.70 9.93 -23.85
C VAL A 241 -6.37 9.75 -22.49
N ARG A 242 -5.61 9.85 -21.39
CA ARG A 242 -6.10 9.77 -20.01
C ARG A 242 -7.19 10.80 -19.74
N VAL A 243 -6.99 12.05 -20.13
CA VAL A 243 -8.01 13.12 -19.99
C VAL A 243 -9.24 12.78 -20.84
N GLY A 244 -9.03 12.35 -22.09
CA GLY A 244 -10.11 11.97 -23.00
C GLY A 244 -11.01 10.88 -22.42
N ILE A 245 -10.45 9.74 -22.00
CA ILE A 245 -11.23 8.63 -21.43
C ILE A 245 -11.76 8.92 -20.02
N GLY A 246 -10.99 9.63 -19.19
CA GLY A 246 -11.34 9.93 -17.80
C GLY A 246 -12.52 10.89 -17.67
N SER A 247 -12.79 11.68 -18.73
CA SER A 247 -13.95 12.56 -18.82
C SER A 247 -15.29 11.81 -18.90
N ASP A 248 -15.27 10.52 -19.25
CA ASP A 248 -16.43 9.66 -19.17
C ASP A 248 -16.67 9.24 -17.70
N PRO A 249 -17.80 9.61 -17.08
CA PRO A 249 -18.08 9.29 -15.68
C PRO A 249 -18.17 7.79 -15.38
N ARG A 250 -18.30 6.93 -16.41
CA ARG A 250 -18.26 5.47 -16.25
C ARG A 250 -16.84 4.95 -15.98
N ILE A 251 -15.82 5.71 -16.38
CA ILE A 251 -14.39 5.39 -16.20
C ILE A 251 -13.83 6.19 -15.03
N GLY A 252 -14.07 7.51 -15.04
CA GLY A 252 -13.57 8.47 -14.06
C GLY A 252 -12.06 8.72 -14.13
N TYR A 253 -11.62 9.83 -13.55
CA TYR A 253 -10.22 10.29 -13.61
C TYR A 253 -9.24 9.58 -12.67
N GLN A 254 -9.75 8.86 -11.68
CA GLN A 254 -8.91 8.28 -10.62
C GLN A 254 -8.26 6.98 -11.09
N PHE A 255 -7.01 6.74 -10.66
CA PHE A 255 -6.28 5.48 -10.89
C PHE A 255 -6.04 5.11 -12.36
N ILE A 256 -5.95 6.12 -13.24
CA ILE A 256 -5.62 5.94 -14.67
C ILE A 256 -4.33 6.67 -15.05
N TYR A 257 -3.41 6.83 -14.10
CA TYR A 257 -2.10 7.44 -14.34
C TYR A 257 -1.11 6.36 -14.76
N PRO A 258 -0.60 6.38 -16.00
CA PRO A 258 0.47 5.47 -16.41
C PRO A 258 1.79 5.85 -15.71
N GLY A 259 2.71 4.90 -15.62
CA GLY A 259 4.02 5.13 -15.02
C GLY A 259 4.90 3.89 -15.03
N CYS A 260 5.84 3.80 -14.10
CA CYS A 260 6.77 2.68 -13.93
C CYS A 260 6.17 1.46 -13.20
N GLY A 261 4.85 1.25 -13.32
CA GLY A 261 4.12 0.16 -12.66
C GLY A 261 3.67 0.47 -11.23
N TYR A 262 2.90 -0.46 -10.65
CA TYR A 262 2.46 -0.43 -9.26
C TYR A 262 3.30 -1.35 -8.37
N GLY A 263 3.37 -1.00 -7.08
CA GLY A 263 4.06 -1.75 -6.04
C GLY A 263 3.30 -1.74 -4.72
N GLY A 264 4.05 -1.78 -3.62
CA GLY A 264 3.53 -1.76 -2.25
C GLY A 264 3.12 -3.14 -1.76
N SER A 265 2.68 -3.18 -0.51
CA SER A 265 2.30 -4.43 0.15
C SER A 265 0.93 -4.96 -0.19
N CYS A 266 0.09 -4.22 -0.92
CA CYS A 266 -1.30 -4.59 -1.14
C CYS A 266 -1.53 -5.17 -2.54
N PHE A 267 -1.36 -4.39 -3.62
CA PHE A 267 -1.79 -4.82 -4.94
C PHE A 267 -1.10 -6.09 -5.45
N PRO A 268 0.24 -6.22 -5.43
CA PRO A 268 0.90 -7.42 -5.94
C PRO A 268 0.43 -8.69 -5.23
N LYS A 269 0.45 -8.69 -3.88
CA LYS A 269 0.05 -9.88 -3.10
C LYS A 269 -1.44 -10.19 -3.24
N ASP A 270 -2.30 -9.18 -3.30
CA ASP A 270 -3.75 -9.41 -3.32
C ASP A 270 -4.20 -9.93 -4.69
N VAL A 271 -3.61 -9.43 -5.79
CA VAL A 271 -3.87 -9.96 -7.13
C VAL A 271 -3.42 -11.43 -7.23
N GLN A 272 -2.22 -11.74 -6.74
CA GLN A 272 -1.69 -13.11 -6.69
C GLN A 272 -2.56 -14.03 -5.83
N ALA A 273 -2.94 -13.60 -4.63
CA ALA A 273 -3.77 -14.41 -3.73
C ALA A 273 -5.18 -14.65 -4.32
N LEU A 274 -5.77 -13.67 -5.01
CA LEU A 274 -7.04 -13.86 -5.72
C LEU A 274 -6.89 -14.85 -6.87
N GLU A 275 -5.78 -14.77 -7.62
CA GLU A 275 -5.47 -15.74 -8.66
C GLU A 275 -5.38 -17.17 -8.10
N LYS A 276 -4.61 -17.36 -7.02
CA LYS A 276 -4.46 -18.68 -6.38
C LYS A 276 -5.79 -19.19 -5.84
N THR A 277 -6.60 -18.30 -5.26
CA THR A 277 -7.96 -18.63 -4.83
C THR A 277 -8.80 -19.14 -6.00
N ALA A 278 -8.77 -18.45 -7.15
CA ALA A 278 -9.49 -18.86 -8.35
C ALA A 278 -9.02 -20.24 -8.88
N LEU A 279 -7.71 -20.46 -8.94
CA LEU A 279 -7.14 -21.75 -9.38
C LEU A 279 -7.54 -22.89 -8.44
N SER A 280 -7.59 -22.64 -7.12
CA SER A 280 -8.00 -23.65 -6.12
C SER A 280 -9.43 -24.16 -6.30
N VAL A 281 -10.30 -23.36 -6.92
CA VAL A 281 -11.69 -23.72 -7.24
C VAL A 281 -11.89 -24.11 -8.71
N GLY A 282 -10.80 -24.35 -9.44
CA GLY A 282 -10.82 -24.80 -10.84
C GLY A 282 -11.13 -23.71 -11.87
N TYR A 283 -10.93 -22.43 -11.53
CA TYR A 283 -11.12 -21.30 -12.45
C TYR A 283 -9.80 -20.61 -12.79
N THR A 284 -9.58 -20.31 -14.08
CA THR A 284 -8.37 -19.59 -14.55
C THR A 284 -8.69 -18.11 -14.81
N PRO A 285 -8.16 -17.18 -14.01
CA PRO A 285 -8.49 -15.75 -14.11
C PRO A 285 -7.62 -15.01 -15.14
N ARG A 286 -8.03 -15.08 -16.41
CA ARG A 286 -7.26 -14.53 -17.55
C ARG A 286 -6.89 -13.04 -17.43
N ILE A 287 -7.80 -12.21 -16.90
CA ILE A 287 -7.55 -10.76 -16.76
C ILE A 287 -6.49 -10.51 -15.68
N LEU A 288 -6.57 -11.20 -14.53
CA LEU A 288 -5.61 -11.01 -13.44
C LEU A 288 -4.20 -11.43 -13.86
N ASN A 289 -4.08 -12.56 -14.58
CA ASN A 289 -2.80 -13.01 -15.14
C ASN A 289 -2.19 -11.96 -16.08
N ALA A 290 -3.00 -11.37 -16.96
CA ALA A 290 -2.53 -10.34 -17.88
C ALA A 290 -2.11 -9.06 -17.14
N VAL A 291 -2.86 -8.66 -16.11
CA VAL A 291 -2.59 -7.47 -15.29
C VAL A 291 -1.28 -7.61 -14.53
N GLU A 292 -0.99 -8.79 -13.97
CA GLU A 292 0.27 -9.08 -13.30
C GLU A 292 1.45 -9.07 -14.29
N ALA A 293 1.32 -9.79 -15.40
CA ALA A 293 2.36 -9.86 -16.43
C ALA A 293 2.70 -8.47 -17.00
N ALA A 294 1.67 -7.66 -17.30
CA ALA A 294 1.83 -6.28 -17.76
C ALA A 294 2.57 -5.42 -16.72
N ASN A 295 2.27 -5.58 -15.43
CA ASN A 295 2.95 -4.81 -14.38
C ASN A 295 4.42 -5.21 -14.22
N HIS A 296 4.75 -6.51 -14.29
CA HIS A 296 6.14 -6.97 -14.26
C HIS A 296 6.95 -6.43 -15.44
N ALA A 297 6.38 -6.44 -16.65
CA ALA A 297 7.01 -5.84 -17.82
C ALA A 297 7.18 -4.32 -17.64
N GLN A 298 6.16 -3.63 -17.11
CA GLN A 298 6.19 -2.17 -16.97
C GLN A 298 7.32 -1.67 -16.06
N LYS A 299 7.67 -2.41 -15.01
CA LYS A 299 8.77 -2.03 -14.10
C LYS A 299 10.14 -1.94 -14.78
N ARG A 300 10.29 -2.52 -15.98
CA ARG A 300 11.52 -2.46 -16.78
C ARG A 300 11.56 -1.28 -17.75
N VAL A 301 10.41 -0.69 -18.09
CA VAL A 301 10.30 0.31 -19.19
C VAL A 301 11.21 1.52 -18.98
N VAL A 302 11.35 2.02 -17.76
CA VAL A 302 12.25 3.15 -17.46
C VAL A 302 13.71 2.77 -17.70
N PHE A 303 14.13 1.59 -17.25
CA PHE A 303 15.47 1.07 -17.50
C PHE A 303 15.72 0.88 -19.00
N ASP A 304 14.75 0.33 -19.74
CA ASP A 304 14.89 0.11 -21.18
C ASP A 304 15.04 1.45 -21.94
N LYS A 305 14.34 2.51 -21.51
CA LYS A 305 14.52 3.88 -22.03
C LYS A 305 15.92 4.42 -21.71
N VAL A 306 16.42 4.24 -20.48
CA VAL A 306 17.79 4.62 -20.09
C VAL A 306 18.82 3.88 -20.94
N SER A 307 18.72 2.56 -21.03
CA SER A 307 19.61 1.73 -21.83
C SER A 307 19.59 2.14 -23.30
N SER A 308 18.41 2.41 -23.87
CA SER A 308 18.29 2.85 -25.26
C SER A 308 18.93 4.23 -25.49
N TYR A 309 18.80 5.16 -24.56
CA TYR A 309 19.37 6.51 -24.71
C TYR A 309 20.90 6.51 -24.67
N PHE A 310 21.50 5.60 -23.89
CA PHE A 310 22.95 5.46 -23.77
C PHE A 310 23.53 4.35 -24.66
N ASP A 311 22.78 3.85 -25.64
CA ASP A 311 23.18 2.75 -26.55
C ASP A 311 23.69 1.50 -25.80
N GLY A 312 23.14 1.21 -24.63
CA GLY A 312 23.54 0.10 -23.75
C GLY A 312 24.83 0.35 -22.95
N ASN A 313 25.51 1.48 -23.13
CA ASN A 313 26.77 1.78 -22.46
C ASN A 313 26.54 2.37 -21.06
N LEU A 314 26.13 1.53 -20.11
CA LEU A 314 25.81 1.94 -18.74
C LEU A 314 26.96 1.71 -17.74
N GLU A 315 27.96 0.90 -18.11
CA GLU A 315 29.07 0.56 -17.22
C GLU A 315 29.83 1.81 -16.73
N GLY A 316 29.98 1.93 -15.42
CA GLY A 316 30.66 3.05 -14.77
C GLY A 316 29.89 4.38 -14.76
N LYS A 317 28.71 4.45 -15.38
CA LYS A 317 27.82 5.62 -15.30
C LYS A 317 27.17 5.72 -13.93
N THR A 318 26.77 6.93 -13.55
CA THR A 318 26.05 7.18 -12.30
C THR A 318 24.66 7.71 -12.59
N PHE A 319 23.61 7.13 -12.02
CA PHE A 319 22.24 7.60 -12.19
C PHE A 319 21.72 8.18 -10.88
N ALA A 320 21.21 9.41 -10.96
CA ALA A 320 20.46 10.01 -9.87
C ALA A 320 19.06 9.38 -9.83
N VAL A 321 18.61 8.91 -8.68
CA VAL A 321 17.28 8.32 -8.48
C VAL A 321 16.50 9.15 -7.48
N TRP A 322 15.44 9.80 -7.97
CA TRP A 322 14.47 10.50 -7.11
C TRP A 322 13.30 9.57 -6.78
N GLY A 323 13.19 9.23 -5.50
CA GLY A 323 12.14 8.37 -4.98
C GLY A 323 12.56 6.89 -4.87
N LEU A 324 12.43 6.35 -3.67
CA LEU A 324 12.71 4.96 -3.33
C LEU A 324 11.43 4.23 -2.89
N ALA A 325 10.54 4.89 -2.15
CA ALA A 325 9.27 4.30 -1.72
C ALA A 325 8.39 3.88 -2.92
N PHE A 326 7.48 2.91 -2.75
CA PHE A 326 6.62 2.46 -3.86
C PHE A 326 5.63 3.55 -4.33
N LYS A 327 5.33 4.52 -3.46
CA LYS A 327 4.51 5.72 -3.69
C LYS A 327 4.92 6.81 -2.70
N PRO A 328 4.45 8.07 -2.86
CA PRO A 328 4.71 9.13 -1.89
C PRO A 328 4.10 8.88 -0.51
N ASN A 329 4.62 9.58 0.49
CA ASN A 329 4.16 9.63 1.89
C ASN A 329 4.25 8.30 2.66
N THR A 330 5.22 7.45 2.33
CA THR A 330 5.50 6.20 3.04
C THR A 330 6.98 5.85 2.93
N ASP A 331 7.48 5.08 3.89
CA ASP A 331 8.78 4.40 3.88
C ASP A 331 8.75 3.04 3.15
N ASP A 332 7.57 2.52 2.80
CA ASP A 332 7.45 1.16 2.28
C ASP A 332 8.11 0.99 0.91
N MET A 333 9.05 0.06 0.84
CA MET A 333 9.74 -0.33 -0.39
C MET A 333 9.35 -1.73 -0.89
N ARG A 334 8.35 -2.38 -0.29
CA ARG A 334 7.86 -3.69 -0.78
C ARG A 334 7.35 -3.55 -2.20
N ALA A 335 7.89 -4.38 -3.09
CA ALA A 335 7.59 -4.38 -4.52
C ALA A 335 7.71 -3.00 -5.22
N ALA A 336 8.48 -2.05 -4.67
CA ALA A 336 8.67 -0.74 -5.28
C ALA A 336 9.37 -0.84 -6.64
N SER A 337 8.95 -0.01 -7.60
CA SER A 337 9.55 0.00 -8.95
C SER A 337 10.99 0.52 -8.96
N SER A 338 11.34 1.39 -8.00
CA SER A 338 12.70 1.86 -7.73
C SER A 338 13.68 0.70 -7.49
N ARG A 339 13.25 -0.36 -6.81
CA ARG A 339 14.07 -1.55 -6.55
C ARG A 339 14.47 -2.24 -7.85
N VAL A 340 13.51 -2.49 -8.73
CA VAL A 340 13.76 -3.08 -10.05
C VAL A 340 14.69 -2.18 -10.87
N MET A 341 14.49 -0.87 -10.82
CA MET A 341 15.35 0.08 -11.52
C MET A 341 16.80 0.04 -11.02
N MET A 342 17.00 0.12 -9.70
CA MET A 342 18.34 0.07 -9.11
C MET A 342 19.05 -1.25 -9.38
N GLU A 343 18.34 -2.38 -9.21
CA GLU A 343 18.88 -3.71 -9.47
C GLU A 343 19.32 -3.87 -10.93
N LEU A 344 18.52 -3.39 -11.90
CA LEU A 344 18.90 -3.44 -13.32
C LEU A 344 20.08 -2.51 -13.66
N LEU A 345 20.17 -1.35 -13.01
CA LEU A 345 21.31 -0.45 -13.17
C LEU A 345 22.61 -1.08 -12.66
N TRP A 346 22.57 -1.71 -11.48
CA TRP A 346 23.73 -2.42 -10.94
C TRP A 346 24.13 -3.62 -11.78
N ASP A 347 23.15 -4.41 -12.26
CA ASP A 347 23.41 -5.54 -13.18
C ASP A 347 24.08 -5.08 -14.49
N ALA A 348 23.82 -3.83 -14.92
CA ALA A 348 24.45 -3.20 -16.07
C ALA A 348 25.79 -2.49 -15.75
N GLY A 349 26.31 -2.63 -14.54
CA GLY A 349 27.59 -2.04 -14.10
C GLY A 349 27.54 -0.54 -13.79
N ALA A 350 26.33 0.04 -13.65
CA ALA A 350 26.15 1.44 -13.27
C ALA A 350 26.13 1.61 -11.75
N LYS A 351 26.21 2.87 -11.32
CA LYS A 351 26.10 3.30 -9.92
C LYS A 351 24.82 4.10 -9.72
N VAL A 352 24.32 4.12 -8.49
CA VAL A 352 23.11 4.86 -8.11
C VAL A 352 23.45 5.92 -7.05
N GLN A 353 22.99 7.15 -7.28
CA GLN A 353 22.87 8.19 -6.25
C GLN A 353 21.39 8.41 -5.98
N ALA A 354 20.88 7.97 -4.83
CA ALA A 354 19.46 7.98 -4.53
C ALA A 354 19.10 9.04 -3.50
N PHE A 355 17.91 9.60 -3.64
CA PHE A 355 17.26 10.39 -2.60
C PHE A 355 15.79 10.02 -2.46
N ASP A 356 15.37 9.80 -1.23
CA ASP A 356 13.96 9.70 -0.83
C ASP A 356 13.80 10.41 0.53
N PRO A 357 12.75 11.22 0.73
CA PRO A 357 12.58 11.95 1.98
C PRO A 357 12.31 11.06 3.20
N VAL A 358 11.90 9.80 3.00
CA VAL A 358 11.44 8.92 4.10
C VAL A 358 12.04 7.52 4.01
N ALA A 359 12.18 6.93 2.82
CA ALA A 359 12.49 5.50 2.64
C ALA A 359 14.00 5.15 2.62
N VAL A 360 14.90 6.07 2.96
CA VAL A 360 16.36 5.81 2.95
C VAL A 360 16.75 4.72 3.94
N GLU A 361 16.23 4.76 5.17
CA GLU A 361 16.54 3.75 6.20
C GLU A 361 16.06 2.35 5.79
N GLU A 362 14.86 2.26 5.18
CA GLU A 362 14.32 1.00 4.68
C GLU A 362 15.15 0.47 3.50
N SER A 363 15.62 1.35 2.61
CA SER A 363 16.52 0.98 1.51
C SER A 363 17.85 0.43 2.06
N GLN A 364 18.43 1.07 3.07
CA GLN A 364 19.64 0.61 3.75
C GLN A 364 19.42 -0.75 4.42
N ARG A 365 18.25 -0.98 5.02
CA ARG A 365 17.89 -2.28 5.61
C ARG A 365 17.80 -3.39 4.56
N ILE A 366 17.27 -3.08 3.37
CA ILE A 366 17.09 -4.05 2.27
C ILE A 366 18.43 -4.38 1.59
N TYR A 367 19.24 -3.37 1.28
CA TYR A 367 20.42 -3.53 0.42
C TYR A 367 21.76 -3.53 1.16
N GLY A 368 21.79 -3.13 2.43
CA GLY A 368 23.01 -2.98 3.21
C GLY A 368 23.94 -1.90 2.66
N GLU A 369 25.21 -1.97 3.07
CA GLU A 369 26.27 -1.11 2.53
C GLU A 369 26.72 -1.62 1.15
N ARG A 370 26.86 -0.70 0.19
CA ARG A 370 27.35 -0.99 -1.16
C ARG A 370 28.20 0.16 -1.68
N ASP A 371 29.23 -0.15 -2.48
CA ASP A 371 30.11 0.85 -3.09
C ASP A 371 29.49 1.54 -4.32
N ASP A 372 28.42 0.97 -4.87
CA ASP A 372 27.69 1.42 -6.06
C ASP A 372 26.33 2.05 -5.74
N LEU A 373 26.07 2.36 -4.47
CA LEU A 373 24.88 3.08 -4.00
C LEU A 373 25.27 4.17 -2.98
N VAL A 374 24.91 5.41 -3.29
CA VAL A 374 25.08 6.55 -2.39
C VAL A 374 23.71 7.15 -2.10
N TYR A 375 23.42 7.46 -0.83
CA TYR A 375 22.23 8.21 -0.44
C TYR A 375 22.60 9.68 -0.28
N ALA A 376 21.96 10.55 -1.05
CA ALA A 376 22.15 11.99 -0.94
C ALA A 376 21.34 12.57 0.23
N GLU A 377 21.78 13.71 0.77
CA GLU A 377 21.07 14.42 1.85
C GLU A 377 19.78 15.10 1.35
N ASP A 378 19.77 15.51 0.08
CA ASP A 378 18.61 16.12 -0.57
C ASP A 378 18.52 15.72 -2.06
N ALA A 379 17.42 16.15 -2.69
CA ALA A 379 17.14 15.84 -4.09
C ALA A 379 18.20 16.37 -5.05
N MET A 380 18.72 17.57 -4.82
CA MET A 380 19.71 18.18 -5.70
C MET A 380 21.08 17.53 -5.52
N GLY A 381 21.46 17.18 -4.28
CA GLY A 381 22.68 16.44 -3.99
C GLY A 381 22.79 15.12 -4.75
N ALA A 382 21.67 14.43 -4.98
CA ALA A 382 21.65 13.20 -5.78
C ALA A 382 22.05 13.41 -7.26
N LEU A 383 22.00 14.65 -7.76
CA LEU A 383 22.33 14.99 -9.15
C LEU A 383 23.83 15.21 -9.36
N GLU A 384 24.63 15.39 -8.31
CA GLU A 384 26.01 15.87 -8.41
C GLU A 384 26.89 14.89 -9.21
N GLY A 385 27.22 15.28 -10.44
CA GLY A 385 28.04 14.47 -11.34
C GLY A 385 27.35 13.19 -11.83
N ALA A 386 26.03 13.08 -11.68
CA ALA A 386 25.26 11.98 -12.26
C ALA A 386 25.16 12.14 -13.79
N ASP A 387 25.15 11.03 -14.51
CA ASP A 387 24.97 10.95 -15.96
C ASP A 387 23.54 11.32 -16.38
N ALA A 388 22.53 11.00 -15.56
CA ALA A 388 21.13 11.32 -15.81
C ALA A 388 20.30 11.30 -14.51
N LEU A 389 19.14 11.96 -14.54
CA LEU A 389 18.11 11.84 -13.50
C LEU A 389 17.05 10.81 -13.89
N VAL A 390 16.69 9.93 -12.96
CA VAL A 390 15.60 8.97 -13.06
C VAL A 390 14.60 9.22 -11.92
N ILE A 391 13.35 9.48 -12.26
CA ILE A 391 12.27 9.74 -11.29
C ILE A 391 11.41 8.48 -11.16
N MET A 392 11.38 7.92 -9.96
CA MET A 392 10.67 6.67 -9.66
C MET A 392 9.45 6.86 -8.73
N THR A 393 9.41 7.95 -7.97
CA THR A 393 8.30 8.25 -7.05
C THR A 393 7.98 9.74 -7.00
N GLU A 394 6.70 10.09 -7.18
CA GLU A 394 6.18 11.44 -7.39
C GLU A 394 5.99 12.28 -6.12
N TRP A 395 7.01 12.29 -5.24
CA TRP A 395 7.00 13.10 -4.02
C TRP A 395 6.75 14.58 -4.33
N THR A 396 5.98 15.26 -3.47
CA THR A 396 5.58 16.65 -3.68
C THR A 396 6.76 17.58 -3.91
N GLN A 397 7.87 17.38 -3.19
CA GLN A 397 9.09 18.20 -3.32
C GLN A 397 9.78 18.09 -4.70
N PHE A 398 9.49 17.06 -5.48
CA PHE A 398 10.07 16.88 -6.82
C PHE A 398 9.28 17.60 -7.92
N ARG A 399 8.09 18.16 -7.61
CA ARG A 399 7.16 18.69 -8.63
C ARG A 399 7.55 20.05 -9.20
N SER A 400 8.48 20.76 -8.58
CA SER A 400 8.91 22.10 -9.02
C SER A 400 10.42 22.28 -8.83
N PRO A 401 11.24 21.48 -9.52
CA PRO A 401 12.69 21.61 -9.42
C PRO A 401 13.18 22.84 -10.16
N ASP A 402 14.33 23.36 -9.75
CA ASP A 402 15.07 24.34 -10.53
C ASP A 402 15.79 23.63 -11.69
N PHE A 403 15.18 23.66 -12.88
CA PHE A 403 15.72 22.97 -14.05
C PHE A 403 17.08 23.52 -14.51
N ASP A 404 17.38 24.79 -14.29
CA ASP A 404 18.69 25.35 -14.63
C ASP A 404 19.77 24.70 -13.76
N THR A 405 19.49 24.53 -12.47
CA THR A 405 20.35 23.80 -11.54
C THR A 405 20.46 22.33 -11.92
N VAL A 406 19.34 21.64 -12.24
CA VAL A 406 19.36 20.23 -12.66
C VAL A 406 20.28 20.04 -13.88
N LYS A 407 20.16 20.92 -14.89
CA LYS A 407 20.99 20.89 -16.09
C LYS A 407 22.47 21.05 -15.79
N LEU A 408 22.84 21.93 -14.86
CA LEU A 408 24.23 22.19 -14.49
C LEU A 408 24.86 21.04 -13.70
N MET A 409 24.07 20.29 -12.92
CA MET A 409 24.57 19.21 -12.06
C MET A 409 24.77 17.90 -12.82
N LEU A 410 23.94 17.64 -13.83
CA LEU A 410 24.02 16.42 -14.64
C LEU A 410 25.13 16.51 -15.70
N LYS A 411 25.86 15.40 -15.93
CA LYS A 411 26.83 15.30 -17.04
C LYS A 411 26.14 15.30 -18.40
N SER A 412 24.99 14.61 -18.50
CA SER A 412 24.11 14.70 -19.66
C SER A 412 22.79 15.32 -19.20
N PRO A 413 22.32 16.41 -19.83
CA PRO A 413 21.10 17.09 -19.40
C PRO A 413 19.87 16.30 -19.84
N VAL A 414 19.59 15.18 -19.17
CA VAL A 414 18.48 14.27 -19.50
C VAL A 414 17.77 13.78 -18.24
N ILE A 415 16.44 13.76 -18.31
CA ILE A 415 15.54 13.25 -17.28
C ILE A 415 14.71 12.10 -17.84
N PHE A 416 14.71 10.97 -17.13
CA PHE A 416 13.82 9.84 -17.35
C PHE A 416 12.74 9.84 -16.27
N ASP A 417 11.51 10.16 -16.65
CA ASP A 417 10.41 10.32 -15.71
C ASP A 417 9.44 9.14 -15.77
N GLY A 418 9.50 8.29 -14.76
CA GLY A 418 8.59 7.14 -14.60
C GLY A 418 7.19 7.52 -14.11
N ARG A 419 6.90 8.80 -13.86
CA ARG A 419 5.66 9.30 -13.24
C ARG A 419 5.00 10.47 -13.98
N ASN A 420 5.57 10.90 -15.11
CA ASN A 420 5.04 12.00 -15.93
C ASN A 420 4.78 13.30 -15.13
N LEU A 421 5.71 13.70 -14.25
CA LEU A 421 5.56 14.87 -13.40
C LEU A 421 5.55 16.18 -14.17
N PHE A 422 6.36 16.27 -15.21
CA PHE A 422 6.62 17.53 -15.90
C PHE A 422 5.98 17.58 -17.28
N GLU A 423 5.68 18.81 -17.71
CA GLU A 423 5.34 19.08 -19.10
C GLU A 423 6.61 19.08 -19.96
N PRO A 424 6.65 18.29 -21.05
CA PRO A 424 7.85 18.16 -21.89
C PRO A 424 8.40 19.49 -22.39
N GLU A 425 7.52 20.42 -22.76
CA GLU A 425 7.91 21.75 -23.26
C GLU A 425 8.67 22.57 -22.20
N THR A 426 8.25 22.49 -20.93
CA THR A 426 8.94 23.21 -19.85
C THR A 426 10.36 22.69 -19.65
N VAL A 427 10.54 21.37 -19.71
CA VAL A 427 11.86 20.73 -19.53
C VAL A 427 12.79 21.02 -20.71
N THR A 428 12.27 20.98 -21.94
CA THR A 428 13.08 21.26 -23.14
C THR A 428 13.43 22.74 -23.28
N GLN A 429 12.57 23.67 -22.85
CA GLN A 429 12.89 25.10 -22.80
C GLN A 429 14.04 25.41 -21.83
N ALA A 430 14.17 24.65 -20.74
CA ALA A 430 15.34 24.72 -19.85
C ALA A 430 16.60 24.07 -20.46
N GLY A 431 16.46 23.38 -21.58
CA GLY A 431 17.56 22.74 -22.32
C GLY A 431 17.95 21.38 -21.77
N LEU A 432 16.99 20.61 -21.25
CA LEU A 432 17.15 19.19 -20.95
C LEU A 432 16.32 18.32 -21.90
N SER A 433 16.83 17.13 -22.22
CA SER A 433 16.02 16.06 -22.82
C SER A 433 15.09 15.45 -21.78
N TYR A 434 13.87 15.11 -22.19
CA TYR A 434 12.85 14.55 -21.32
C TYR A 434 12.23 13.31 -21.95
N LEU A 435 12.38 12.19 -21.27
CA LEU A 435 11.78 10.92 -21.66
C LEU A 435 10.79 10.48 -20.58
N ALA A 436 9.51 10.55 -20.91
CA ALA A 436 8.41 10.19 -20.03
C ALA A 436 7.80 8.82 -20.43
N ILE A 437 6.75 8.40 -19.75
CA ILE A 437 5.99 7.18 -20.05
C ILE A 437 4.81 7.51 -20.98
N GLY A 438 4.80 6.97 -22.19
CA GLY A 438 3.70 7.14 -23.15
C GLY A 438 3.56 8.55 -23.71
N ARG A 439 4.61 9.35 -23.69
CA ARG A 439 4.64 10.70 -24.28
C ARG A 439 5.83 10.77 -25.23
N PRO A 440 5.70 11.46 -26.38
CA PRO A 440 6.80 11.57 -27.35
C PRO A 440 8.08 12.08 -26.68
N PRO A 441 9.25 11.46 -26.96
CA PRO A 441 10.53 11.98 -26.47
C PRO A 441 10.72 13.44 -26.87
N ALA A 442 11.09 14.26 -25.90
CA ALA A 442 11.26 15.69 -26.12
C ALA A 442 12.73 16.07 -25.91
N HIS A 443 13.29 16.76 -26.90
CA HIS A 443 14.67 17.22 -26.89
C HIS A 443 14.70 18.75 -27.02
N PRO A 444 15.69 19.44 -26.43
CA PRO A 444 15.93 20.85 -26.70
C PRO A 444 16.13 21.09 -28.19
N ALA A 445 15.74 22.26 -28.68
CA ALA A 445 16.12 22.69 -30.02
C ALA A 445 17.64 22.94 -30.06
N ASP A 446 18.28 22.50 -31.15
CA ASP A 446 19.71 22.69 -31.43
C ASP A 446 20.13 24.18 -31.49
#